data_AF-C7CMK4-F1
#
_entry.id   AF-C7CMK4-F1
#
_cell.length_a   1.000
_cell.length_b   1.000
_cell.length_c   1.000
_cell.angle_alpha   90.00
_cell.angle_beta   90.00
_cell.angle_gamma   90.00
#
_symmetry.space_group_name_H-M   'P 1'
#
loop_
_entity.id
_entity.type
_entity.pdbx_description
1 polymer ?
#
loop_
_entity_poly.entity_id
_entity_poly.type
_entity_poly.pdbx_seq_one_letter_code
_entity_poly.pdbx_strand_id
1 'polypeptide(L)'
;MAPHALISHAMITHVRDGHRRIAAALAVALSLTPAIGHAAAPGLAIQAATGRSSAVTAQRIALLIVPQPAAASGRAATAHADEEAYRKRLRDIGFDVWTLGPADRPQLERGLREAVARLPEDVQIAVFALGPSVGGTDDVHILPKDAPSDASQRPDMLDSEGLRLSDLLRRISQRRARDLVAVVDECQPAAGGRCDFDAAAGASGASIIGSERAGRRSPSGAPLAGRASLREPMLGAMAQEGESFLQSFAFLRRALSDSDLEPRASGSLTTSFAFLPQGFFAGLPSACNRIDPNADPASLRGVNLDPPIGACEAATATYPYARAFEDRRQAGREQRAFQKATASCEDGTAIASYSAAYPAGRFRGLVDNFSIDCNRKRDRQEADERRRREETDRQREVERQRQEDERRRREELDRQREAARLEQERLERERQALRAPASSASGWTLNFASNLLEIRPMMNDQYDAQKQTYTTIWRSRQHGDQVMMYVQISPNERCGSAQQYIAEQIRPRRGQVSRSQEVNSAPGRAGFVLEGRGTAVAQGSFDDRSFYDFATVRRDDRSTITNIGARFPAEYSDLYRAELLRMMNSMQLPNRDIFTNRCG
;
A
#
# COMPACT_ATOMS: atom_id res chain seq x y z
N MET A 1 19.28 58.38 -24.91
CA MET A 1 18.77 58.63 -23.54
C MET A 1 18.68 57.30 -22.81
N ALA A 2 19.75 56.94 -22.10
CA ALA A 2 19.70 56.24 -20.81
C ALA A 2 19.83 57.34 -19.70
N PRO A 3 19.90 57.08 -18.38
CA PRO A 3 19.96 55.80 -17.63
C PRO A 3 19.16 55.81 -16.30
N HIS A 4 19.14 54.69 -15.56
CA HIS A 4 19.76 54.59 -14.21
C HIS A 4 19.56 53.19 -13.60
N ALA A 5 20.67 52.64 -13.14
CA ALA A 5 20.82 51.42 -12.37
C ALA A 5 20.74 51.69 -10.86
N LEU A 6 20.48 50.65 -10.06
CA LEU A 6 20.98 50.54 -8.68
C LEU A 6 21.15 49.07 -8.26
N ILE A 7 22.27 48.85 -7.57
CA ILE A 7 22.92 47.60 -7.16
C ILE A 7 22.86 47.50 -5.63
N SER A 8 22.72 46.29 -5.05
CA SER A 8 23.33 45.82 -3.77
C SER A 8 22.63 44.56 -3.27
N HIS A 9 23.20 43.62 -2.50
CA HIS A 9 24.57 43.17 -2.23
C HIS A 9 24.43 41.83 -1.45
N ALA A 10 25.37 40.90 -1.67
CA ALA A 10 25.92 39.90 -0.76
C ALA A 10 25.02 38.95 0.10
N MET A 11 25.27 37.64 0.01
CA MET A 11 26.10 36.96 1.03
C MET A 11 26.52 35.54 0.61
N ILE A 12 27.80 35.27 0.82
CA ILE A 12 28.53 34.02 0.66
C ILE A 12 28.38 33.19 1.93
N THR A 13 28.07 31.88 1.83
CA THR A 13 28.59 30.88 2.78
C THR A 13 28.93 29.58 2.05
N HIS A 14 30.21 29.23 2.09
CA HIS A 14 30.80 27.92 1.80
C HIS A 14 30.58 26.99 2.99
N VAL A 15 30.12 25.73 2.79
CA VAL A 15 30.62 24.53 3.51
C VAL A 15 30.40 23.25 2.66
N ARG A 16 31.53 22.67 2.22
CA ARG A 16 31.94 21.26 2.03
C ARG A 16 30.98 20.17 1.51
N ASP A 17 31.38 19.65 0.34
CA ASP A 17 31.80 18.27 0.05
C ASP A 17 31.07 17.07 0.69
N GLY A 18 30.48 16.27 -0.18
CA GLY A 18 30.09 14.89 0.09
C GLY A 18 29.84 14.13 -1.22
N HIS A 19 30.88 13.46 -1.71
CA HIS A 19 30.90 12.56 -2.87
C HIS A 19 29.57 11.87 -3.23
N ARG A 20 29.20 11.91 -4.51
CA ARG A 20 28.66 10.72 -5.22
C ARG A 20 28.58 10.92 -6.74
N ARG A 21 29.40 10.11 -7.41
CA ARG A 21 29.12 9.36 -8.65
C ARG A 21 28.92 10.16 -9.93
N ILE A 22 30.01 10.20 -10.67
CA ILE A 22 30.08 10.19 -12.14
C ILE A 22 29.05 9.18 -12.67
N ALA A 23 28.03 9.67 -13.38
CA ALA A 23 27.25 8.88 -14.32
C ALA A 23 27.31 9.62 -15.66
N ALA A 24 28.03 9.00 -16.60
CA ALA A 24 28.27 9.50 -17.93
C ALA A 24 26.94 9.72 -18.67
N ALA A 25 26.72 10.93 -19.15
CA ALA A 25 25.72 11.23 -20.16
C ALA A 25 26.22 10.71 -21.51
N LEU A 26 25.81 9.50 -21.88
CA LEU A 26 25.90 8.99 -23.25
C LEU A 26 24.77 9.65 -24.06
N ALA A 27 25.02 10.87 -24.52
CA ALA A 27 24.22 11.49 -25.56
C ALA A 27 24.55 10.79 -26.88
N VAL A 28 23.72 9.81 -27.27
CA VAL A 28 23.72 9.26 -28.62
C VAL A 28 23.19 10.34 -29.55
N ALA A 29 24.10 11.06 -30.19
CA ALA A 29 23.78 11.90 -31.33
C ALA A 29 23.36 10.99 -32.50
N LEU A 30 22.06 10.73 -32.63
CA LEU A 30 21.47 10.25 -33.88
C LEU A 30 21.55 11.39 -34.89
N SER A 31 22.62 11.40 -35.68
CA SER A 31 22.70 12.17 -36.91
C SER A 31 21.68 11.59 -37.90
N LEU A 32 20.50 12.24 -37.96
CA LEU A 32 19.54 12.11 -39.04
C LEU A 32 20.15 12.75 -40.29
N THR A 33 21.01 12.03 -41.01
CA THR A 33 21.30 12.34 -42.40
C THR A 33 20.09 11.94 -43.23
N PRO A 34 19.49 12.86 -44.02
CA PRO A 34 18.47 12.45 -44.97
C PRO A 34 19.08 11.44 -45.94
N ALA A 35 18.37 10.33 -46.17
CA ALA A 35 18.76 9.32 -47.14
C ALA A 35 18.76 9.96 -48.53
N ILE A 36 19.93 10.40 -49.00
CA ILE A 36 20.13 10.75 -50.40
C ILE A 36 19.90 9.45 -51.16
N GLY A 37 18.89 9.41 -52.04
CA GLY A 37 18.62 8.27 -52.91
C GLY A 37 19.89 7.94 -53.70
N HIS A 38 20.47 6.77 -53.45
CA HIS A 38 21.66 6.33 -54.16
C HIS A 38 21.18 5.60 -55.42
N ALA A 39 21.10 6.27 -56.57
CA ALA A 39 20.88 5.59 -57.84
C ALA A 39 22.00 4.54 -58.10
N ALA A 40 21.72 3.53 -58.92
CA ALA A 40 22.74 2.56 -59.29
C ALA A 40 23.92 3.26 -59.99
N ALA A 41 25.11 3.16 -59.39
CA ALA A 41 26.34 3.76 -59.90
C ALA A 41 27.13 2.76 -60.75
N PRO A 42 27.95 3.22 -61.71
CA PRO A 42 28.81 2.33 -62.50
C PRO A 42 29.68 1.42 -61.62
N GLY A 43 29.77 0.14 -61.97
CA GLY A 43 30.54 -0.87 -61.23
C GLY A 43 29.72 -1.63 -60.19
N LEU A 44 30.43 -2.33 -59.29
CA LEU A 44 29.84 -3.15 -58.22
C LEU A 44 29.76 -2.36 -56.91
N ALA A 45 28.55 -2.13 -56.42
CA ALA A 45 28.27 -1.58 -55.10
C ALA A 45 27.71 -2.67 -54.18
N ILE A 46 28.24 -2.77 -52.96
CA ILE A 46 27.80 -3.75 -51.96
C ILE A 46 27.23 -3.01 -50.76
N GLN A 47 26.02 -3.38 -50.35
CA GLN A 47 25.35 -2.84 -49.18
C GLN A 47 24.90 -3.97 -48.26
N ALA A 48 25.25 -3.85 -46.99
CA ALA A 48 24.86 -4.84 -45.99
C ALA A 48 23.36 -4.79 -45.68
N ALA A 49 22.81 -5.94 -45.31
CA ALA A 49 21.47 -6.06 -44.77
C ALA A 49 21.24 -5.11 -43.56
N THR A 50 20.07 -4.48 -43.49
CA THR A 50 19.63 -3.67 -42.35
C THR A 50 18.84 -4.50 -41.35
N GLY A 51 18.03 -5.45 -41.81
CA GLY A 51 17.32 -6.41 -40.96
C GLY A 51 18.14 -7.68 -40.75
N ARG A 52 18.51 -8.01 -39.51
CA ARG A 52 19.13 -9.31 -39.17
C ARG A 52 18.26 -10.06 -38.18
N SER A 53 17.70 -11.18 -38.62
CA SER A 53 16.80 -12.02 -37.81
C SER A 53 17.52 -13.28 -37.36
N SER A 54 17.32 -13.70 -36.11
CA SER A 54 17.82 -14.98 -35.62
C SER A 54 17.15 -16.20 -36.27
N ALA A 55 15.97 -16.02 -36.89
CA ALA A 55 15.30 -17.05 -37.66
C ALA A 55 16.03 -17.37 -38.98
N VAL A 56 16.94 -16.49 -39.42
CA VAL A 56 17.72 -16.64 -40.64
C VAL A 56 19.16 -16.89 -40.28
N THR A 57 19.60 -18.14 -40.39
CA THR A 57 20.96 -18.56 -40.02
C THR A 57 21.94 -18.52 -41.19
N ALA A 58 21.44 -18.64 -42.42
CA ALA A 58 22.26 -18.61 -43.64
C ALA A 58 22.39 -17.18 -44.20
N GLN A 59 23.53 -16.88 -44.81
CA GLN A 59 23.73 -15.62 -45.52
C GLN A 59 22.87 -15.59 -46.80
N ARG A 60 22.34 -14.40 -47.11
CA ARG A 60 21.43 -14.17 -48.22
C ARG A 60 21.93 -12.99 -49.02
N ILE A 61 22.10 -13.17 -50.33
CA ILE A 61 22.65 -12.16 -51.23
C ILE A 61 21.64 -11.88 -52.33
N ALA A 62 21.41 -10.60 -52.61
CA ALA A 62 20.63 -10.19 -53.76
C ALA A 62 21.52 -9.45 -54.75
N LEU A 63 21.58 -9.92 -55.99
CA LEU A 63 22.32 -9.30 -57.08
C LEU A 63 21.36 -8.51 -57.96
N LEU A 64 21.39 -7.17 -57.86
CA LEU A 64 20.59 -6.28 -58.69
C LEU A 64 21.42 -5.81 -59.89
N ILE A 65 20.94 -6.07 -61.10
CA ILE A 65 21.63 -5.72 -62.35
C ILE A 65 20.84 -4.62 -63.02
N VAL A 66 21.43 -3.43 -63.12
CA VAL A 66 20.88 -2.26 -63.81
C VAL A 66 21.83 -1.87 -64.93
N PRO A 67 21.67 -2.41 -66.14
CA PRO A 67 22.70 -2.38 -67.16
C PRO A 67 22.83 -1.00 -67.85
N GLN A 68 21.80 -0.16 -67.81
CA GLN A 68 21.72 1.11 -68.53
C GLN A 68 21.59 2.31 -67.58
N PRO A 69 22.12 3.49 -67.94
CA PRO A 69 21.99 4.69 -67.13
C PRO A 69 20.55 5.21 -67.19
N ALA A 70 20.06 5.84 -66.11
CA ALA A 70 18.67 6.30 -66.01
C ALA A 70 18.24 7.20 -67.18
N ALA A 71 19.17 7.98 -67.75
CA ALA A 71 18.92 8.88 -68.87
C ALA A 71 18.82 8.19 -70.25
N ALA A 72 19.11 6.88 -70.36
CA ALA A 72 19.14 6.20 -71.66
C ALA A 72 17.75 6.01 -72.27
N SER A 73 16.75 5.68 -71.45
CA SER A 73 15.37 5.43 -71.90
C SER A 73 14.38 5.51 -70.73
N GLY A 74 13.08 5.61 -71.01
CA GLY A 74 12.05 5.54 -69.98
C GLY A 74 12.06 4.21 -69.20
N ARG A 75 12.39 3.10 -69.88
CA ARG A 75 12.58 1.78 -69.24
C ARG A 75 13.79 1.79 -68.32
N ALA A 76 14.91 2.40 -68.74
CA ALA A 76 16.09 2.55 -67.88
C ALA A 76 15.77 3.42 -66.64
N ALA A 77 15.08 4.55 -66.80
CA ALA A 77 14.65 5.36 -65.66
C ALA A 77 13.77 4.58 -64.68
N THR A 78 12.84 3.76 -65.20
CA THR A 78 12.00 2.89 -64.37
C THR A 78 12.82 1.83 -63.65
N ALA A 79 13.80 1.21 -64.33
CA ALA A 79 14.69 0.22 -63.72
C ALA A 79 15.53 0.78 -62.56
N HIS A 80 15.98 2.03 -62.63
CA HIS A 80 16.65 2.69 -61.51
C HIS A 80 15.71 2.90 -60.31
N ALA A 81 14.46 3.30 -60.57
CA ALA A 81 13.45 3.43 -59.51
C ALA A 81 13.07 2.07 -58.90
N ASP A 82 13.00 1.02 -59.73
CA ASP A 82 12.76 -0.35 -59.29
C ASP A 82 13.91 -0.88 -58.45
N GLU A 83 15.15 -0.60 -58.86
CA GLU A 83 16.35 -0.99 -58.13
C GLU A 83 16.39 -0.35 -56.75
N GLU A 84 16.10 0.94 -56.62
CA GLU A 84 16.07 1.62 -55.32
C GLU A 84 15.04 0.97 -54.38
N ALA A 85 13.85 0.66 -54.90
CA ALA A 85 12.78 0.04 -54.14
C ALA A 85 13.10 -1.40 -53.72
N TYR A 86 13.61 -2.22 -54.64
CA TYR A 86 14.04 -3.59 -54.35
C TYR A 86 15.21 -3.60 -53.39
N ARG A 87 16.24 -2.77 -53.60
CA ARG A 87 17.39 -2.66 -52.70
C ARG A 87 16.95 -2.35 -51.28
N LYS A 88 16.09 -1.36 -51.10
CA LYS A 88 15.54 -1.02 -49.77
C LYS A 88 14.85 -2.24 -49.16
N ARG A 89 13.89 -2.84 -49.89
CA ARG A 89 13.13 -4.00 -49.40
C ARG A 89 14.02 -5.19 -49.04
N LEU A 90 14.97 -5.54 -49.90
CA LEU A 90 15.87 -6.68 -49.74
C LEU A 90 16.78 -6.50 -48.53
N ARG A 91 17.32 -5.30 -48.31
CA ARG A 91 18.11 -4.99 -47.12
C ARG A 91 17.27 -5.12 -45.85
N ASP A 92 16.04 -4.62 -45.87
CA ASP A 92 15.11 -4.67 -44.75
C ASP A 92 14.73 -6.11 -44.37
N ILE A 93 14.69 -7.03 -45.34
CA ILE A 93 14.37 -8.45 -45.13
C ILE A 93 15.61 -9.37 -45.08
N GLY A 94 16.80 -8.80 -44.88
CA GLY A 94 18.00 -9.55 -44.50
C GLY A 94 18.90 -10.02 -45.64
N PHE A 95 18.83 -9.40 -46.82
CA PHE A 95 19.80 -9.62 -47.88
C PHE A 95 20.94 -8.60 -47.83
N ASP A 96 22.16 -9.08 -48.05
CA ASP A 96 23.24 -8.23 -48.53
C ASP A 96 22.96 -7.94 -50.01
N VAL A 97 22.84 -6.66 -50.37
CA VAL A 97 22.45 -6.24 -51.73
C VAL A 97 23.67 -5.77 -52.51
N TRP A 98 23.89 -6.42 -53.64
CA TRP A 98 24.98 -6.19 -54.55
C TRP A 98 24.39 -5.60 -55.82
N THR A 99 24.63 -4.32 -56.07
CA THR A 99 24.13 -3.63 -57.25
C THR A 99 25.26 -3.54 -58.27
N LEU A 100 25.03 -4.06 -59.47
CA LEU A 100 25.86 -3.85 -60.65
C LEU A 100 25.16 -2.82 -61.52
N GLY A 101 25.71 -1.61 -61.54
CA GLY A 101 25.08 -0.49 -62.21
C GLY A 101 25.46 -0.34 -63.68
N PRO A 102 25.12 0.82 -64.26
CA PRO A 102 25.20 1.05 -65.70
C PRO A 102 26.61 0.85 -66.23
N ALA A 103 26.75 -0.02 -67.22
CA ALA A 103 28.03 -0.40 -67.76
C ALA A 103 27.87 -0.89 -69.19
N ASP A 104 28.91 -0.66 -69.99
CA ASP A 104 29.02 -1.23 -71.33
C ASP A 104 29.32 -2.74 -71.21
N ARG A 105 29.05 -3.55 -72.25
CA ARG A 105 29.07 -5.03 -72.18
C ARG A 105 30.32 -5.60 -71.50
N PRO A 106 31.56 -5.21 -71.85
CA PRO A 106 32.76 -5.82 -71.27
C PRO A 106 32.94 -5.46 -69.78
N GLN A 107 32.49 -4.27 -69.39
CA GLN A 107 32.55 -3.81 -68.00
C GLN A 107 31.53 -4.55 -67.15
N LEU A 108 30.30 -4.71 -67.66
CA LEU A 108 29.25 -5.45 -66.97
C LEU A 108 29.62 -6.93 -66.81
N GLU A 109 30.17 -7.58 -67.85
CA GLU A 109 30.65 -8.97 -67.75
C GLU A 109 31.81 -9.12 -66.75
N ARG A 110 32.74 -8.16 -66.72
CA ARG A 110 33.83 -8.14 -65.73
C ARG A 110 33.27 -7.99 -64.31
N GLY A 111 32.34 -7.06 -64.10
CA GLY A 111 31.68 -6.84 -62.81
C GLY A 111 30.89 -8.05 -62.34
N LEU A 112 30.16 -8.73 -63.24
CA LEU A 112 29.46 -9.98 -62.94
C LEU A 112 30.44 -11.09 -62.56
N ARG A 113 31.56 -11.24 -63.27
CA ARG A 113 32.60 -12.21 -62.91
C ARG A 113 33.21 -11.91 -61.54
N GLU A 114 33.51 -10.64 -61.25
CA GLU A 114 34.04 -10.23 -59.95
C GLU A 114 33.03 -10.49 -58.83
N ALA A 115 31.75 -10.15 -59.05
CA ALA A 115 30.68 -10.47 -58.11
C ALA A 115 30.60 -11.98 -57.88
N VAL A 116 30.47 -12.80 -58.93
CA VAL A 116 30.36 -14.25 -58.77
C VAL A 116 31.57 -14.85 -58.06
N ALA A 117 32.79 -14.36 -58.32
CA ALA A 117 34.00 -14.83 -57.66
C ALA A 117 34.01 -14.53 -56.14
N ARG A 118 33.32 -13.48 -55.70
CA ARG A 118 33.18 -13.10 -54.29
C ARG A 118 32.03 -13.81 -53.56
N LEU A 119 31.14 -14.50 -54.28
CA LEU A 119 30.03 -15.19 -53.64
C LEU A 119 30.53 -16.29 -52.70
N PRO A 120 30.04 -16.36 -51.46
CA PRO A 120 30.31 -17.48 -50.56
C PRO A 120 29.61 -18.76 -51.06
N GLU A 121 30.03 -19.91 -50.53
CA GLU A 121 29.30 -21.17 -50.73
C GLU A 121 28.10 -21.26 -49.78
N ASP A 122 27.11 -22.10 -50.11
CA ASP A 122 25.94 -22.39 -49.26
C ASP A 122 25.08 -21.16 -48.87
N VAL A 123 25.03 -20.18 -49.75
CA VAL A 123 24.19 -18.97 -49.60
C VAL A 123 22.93 -19.04 -50.44
N GLN A 124 21.89 -18.32 -50.02
CA GLN A 124 20.71 -18.08 -50.86
C GLN A 124 20.95 -16.86 -51.74
N ILE A 125 20.67 -16.99 -53.04
CA ILE A 125 20.93 -15.92 -54.01
C ILE A 125 19.66 -15.58 -54.78
N ALA A 126 19.32 -14.29 -54.80
CA ALA A 126 18.27 -13.74 -55.66
C ALA A 126 18.89 -12.78 -56.68
N VAL A 127 18.76 -13.11 -57.96
CA VAL A 127 19.21 -12.23 -59.06
C VAL A 127 18.02 -11.41 -59.55
N PHE A 128 18.18 -10.10 -59.71
CA PHE A 128 17.19 -9.23 -60.33
C PHE A 128 17.79 -8.60 -61.57
N ALA A 129 17.26 -8.95 -62.73
CA ALA A 129 17.58 -8.28 -63.99
C ALA A 129 16.60 -7.12 -64.19
N LEU A 130 17.08 -5.90 -63.97
CA LEU A 130 16.28 -4.68 -63.97
C LEU A 130 16.65 -3.83 -65.19
N GLY A 131 15.70 -3.56 -66.07
CA GLY A 131 15.93 -2.82 -67.32
C GLY A 131 15.69 -3.66 -68.57
N PRO A 132 16.17 -3.23 -69.74
CA PRO A 132 15.85 -3.89 -70.99
C PRO A 132 16.41 -5.32 -71.03
N SER A 133 15.50 -6.29 -71.07
CA SER A 133 15.82 -7.70 -71.28
C SER A 133 15.06 -8.20 -72.50
N VAL A 134 15.70 -8.98 -73.35
CA VAL A 134 15.12 -9.50 -74.60
C VAL A 134 15.16 -11.02 -74.60
N GLY A 135 14.05 -11.66 -74.96
CA GLY A 135 13.99 -13.09 -75.21
C GLY A 135 14.54 -13.42 -76.59
N GLY A 136 15.66 -14.15 -76.64
CA GLY A 136 16.26 -14.69 -77.85
C GLY A 136 15.67 -16.07 -78.23
N THR A 137 16.36 -16.79 -79.11
CA THR A 137 15.93 -18.14 -79.56
C THR A 137 15.87 -19.13 -78.40
N ASP A 138 16.90 -19.15 -77.54
CA ASP A 138 17.06 -20.13 -76.45
C ASP A 138 17.60 -19.48 -75.16
N ASP A 139 17.34 -18.20 -74.92
CA ASP A 139 17.79 -17.52 -73.69
C ASP A 139 17.05 -16.19 -73.45
N VAL A 140 17.33 -15.60 -72.29
CA VAL A 140 17.03 -14.20 -71.99
C VAL A 140 18.33 -13.41 -71.95
N HIS A 141 18.40 -12.34 -72.73
CA HIS A 141 19.57 -11.47 -72.84
C HIS A 141 19.33 -10.16 -72.09
N ILE A 142 20.25 -9.81 -71.20
CA ILE A 142 20.29 -8.50 -70.53
C ILE A 142 21.03 -7.53 -71.45
N LEU A 143 20.42 -6.40 -71.81
CA LEU A 143 21.03 -5.44 -72.73
C LEU A 143 21.87 -4.39 -71.98
N PRO A 144 23.19 -4.34 -72.21
CA PRO A 144 24.09 -3.34 -71.63
C PRO A 144 23.83 -1.92 -72.17
N LYS A 145 24.56 -0.95 -71.61
CA LYS A 145 24.46 0.48 -71.99
C LYS A 145 24.81 0.75 -73.46
N ASP A 146 25.74 0.00 -74.01
CA ASP A 146 26.26 0.13 -75.38
C ASP A 146 25.48 -0.70 -76.41
N ALA A 147 24.46 -1.45 -75.99
CA ALA A 147 23.63 -2.22 -76.90
C ALA A 147 22.89 -1.29 -77.89
N PRO A 148 22.87 -1.63 -79.20
CA PRO A 148 22.09 -0.90 -80.19
C PRO A 148 20.61 -0.80 -79.80
N SER A 149 19.96 0.34 -80.09
CA SER A 149 18.55 0.55 -79.75
C SER A 149 17.59 -0.37 -80.52
N ASP A 150 18.03 -0.91 -81.66
CA ASP A 150 17.31 -1.87 -82.50
C ASP A 150 17.68 -3.33 -82.20
N ALA A 151 18.49 -3.62 -81.18
CA ALA A 151 18.93 -4.97 -80.85
C ALA A 151 17.76 -5.95 -80.62
N SER A 152 16.64 -5.49 -80.06
CA SER A 152 15.44 -6.32 -79.88
C SER A 152 14.74 -6.72 -81.18
N GLN A 153 14.98 -5.99 -82.28
CA GLN A 153 14.44 -6.28 -83.61
C GLN A 153 15.36 -7.21 -84.41
N ARG A 154 16.56 -7.47 -83.93
CA ARG A 154 17.63 -8.20 -84.62
C ARG A 154 18.11 -9.39 -83.79
N PRO A 155 17.40 -10.54 -83.84
CA PRO A 155 17.72 -11.71 -83.02
C PRO A 155 19.17 -12.21 -83.19
N ASP A 156 19.74 -12.04 -84.39
CA ASP A 156 21.12 -12.39 -84.74
C ASP A 156 22.18 -11.60 -83.96
N MET A 157 21.83 -10.41 -83.46
CA MET A 157 22.73 -9.56 -82.68
C MET A 157 22.68 -9.81 -81.18
N LEU A 158 21.65 -10.51 -80.67
CA LEU A 158 21.48 -10.65 -79.22
C LEU A 158 22.64 -11.38 -78.56
N ASP A 159 23.25 -12.35 -79.23
CA ASP A 159 24.41 -13.08 -78.70
C ASP A 159 25.71 -12.23 -78.70
N SER A 160 25.84 -11.26 -79.62
CA SER A 160 27.00 -10.36 -79.68
C SER A 160 26.84 -9.09 -78.87
N GLU A 161 25.61 -8.63 -78.61
CA GLU A 161 25.35 -7.37 -77.92
C GLU A 161 24.84 -7.59 -76.49
N GLY A 162 24.13 -8.70 -76.24
CA GLY A 162 23.55 -9.04 -74.96
C GLY A 162 24.44 -9.86 -74.04
N LEU A 163 24.04 -9.92 -72.77
CA LEU A 163 24.55 -10.87 -71.78
C LEU A 163 23.52 -11.95 -71.55
N ARG A 164 23.89 -13.20 -71.80
CA ARG A 164 23.03 -14.38 -71.58
C ARG A 164 22.79 -14.60 -70.08
N LEU A 165 21.52 -14.63 -69.68
CA LEU A 165 21.15 -14.88 -68.29
C LEU A 165 21.55 -16.29 -67.85
N SER A 166 21.41 -17.30 -68.72
CA SER A 166 21.81 -18.68 -68.43
C SER A 166 23.29 -18.81 -68.04
N ASP A 167 24.18 -18.07 -68.71
CA ASP A 167 25.61 -18.07 -68.41
C ASP A 167 25.92 -17.49 -67.04
N LEU A 168 25.22 -16.41 -66.66
CA LEU A 168 25.34 -15.84 -65.33
C LEU A 168 24.86 -16.83 -64.27
N LEU A 169 23.66 -17.39 -64.43
CA LEU A 169 23.06 -18.30 -63.46
C LEU A 169 23.89 -19.58 -63.32
N ARG A 170 24.43 -20.11 -64.43
CA ARG A 170 25.35 -21.25 -64.41
C ARG A 170 26.62 -20.96 -63.62
N ARG A 171 27.23 -19.77 -63.79
CA ARG A 171 28.42 -19.37 -63.02
C ARG A 171 28.11 -19.22 -61.53
N ILE A 172 26.93 -18.71 -61.18
CA ILE A 172 26.48 -18.63 -59.78
C ILE A 172 26.26 -20.03 -59.21
N SER A 173 25.59 -20.92 -59.95
CA SER A 173 25.32 -22.30 -59.55
C SER A 173 26.61 -23.10 -59.25
N GLN A 174 27.68 -22.84 -60.02
CA GLN A 174 29.02 -23.43 -59.76
C GLN A 174 29.61 -23.04 -58.40
N ARG A 175 29.12 -21.99 -57.74
CA ARG A 175 29.48 -21.59 -56.37
C ARG A 175 28.71 -22.37 -55.30
N ARG A 176 27.91 -23.36 -55.68
CA ARG A 176 27.09 -24.19 -54.77
C ARG A 176 26.17 -23.34 -53.90
N ALA A 177 25.44 -22.43 -54.54
CA ALA A 177 24.36 -21.69 -53.88
C ALA A 177 23.32 -22.70 -53.36
N ARG A 178 22.83 -22.47 -52.14
CA ARG A 178 21.79 -23.32 -51.53
C ARG A 178 20.48 -23.24 -52.30
N ASP A 179 20.11 -22.01 -52.64
CA ASP A 179 18.97 -21.66 -53.45
C ASP A 179 19.38 -20.57 -54.44
N LEU A 180 18.95 -20.70 -55.68
CA LEU A 180 19.20 -19.71 -56.74
C LEU A 180 17.86 -19.37 -57.40
N VAL A 181 17.43 -18.11 -57.23
CA VAL A 181 16.25 -17.58 -57.90
C VAL A 181 16.61 -16.37 -58.74
N ALA A 182 15.85 -16.13 -59.80
CA ALA A 182 16.00 -14.95 -60.63
C ALA A 182 14.64 -14.29 -60.91
N VAL A 183 14.64 -12.96 -60.91
CA VAL A 183 13.49 -12.12 -61.22
C VAL A 183 13.87 -11.25 -62.41
N VAL A 184 13.15 -11.40 -63.52
CA VAL A 184 13.33 -10.58 -64.73
C VAL A 184 12.16 -9.60 -64.80
N ASP A 185 12.43 -8.32 -64.54
CA ASP A 185 11.37 -7.35 -64.31
C ASP A 185 10.44 -7.18 -65.52
N GLU A 186 10.99 -6.99 -66.71
CA GLU A 186 10.26 -7.02 -67.98
C GLU A 186 11.18 -7.62 -69.05
N CYS A 187 10.68 -8.64 -69.74
CA CYS A 187 11.31 -9.26 -70.88
C CYS A 187 10.48 -9.00 -72.13
N GLN A 188 11.12 -8.50 -73.18
CA GLN A 188 10.51 -8.26 -74.48
C GLN A 188 10.88 -9.41 -75.42
N PRO A 189 9.92 -10.05 -76.10
CA PRO A 189 10.27 -11.03 -77.12
C PRO A 189 11.01 -10.34 -78.27
N ALA A 190 12.08 -10.94 -78.77
CA ALA A 190 12.65 -10.53 -80.05
C ALA A 190 11.63 -10.77 -81.18
N ALA A 191 11.85 -10.19 -82.36
CA ALA A 191 10.96 -10.40 -83.51
C ALA A 191 10.74 -11.90 -83.79
N GLY A 192 9.50 -12.39 -83.58
CA GLY A 192 9.12 -13.80 -83.75
C GLY A 192 9.53 -14.75 -82.61
N GLY A 193 10.10 -14.23 -81.52
CA GLY A 193 10.55 -15.00 -80.36
C GLY A 193 9.58 -14.96 -79.16
N ARG A 194 10.04 -15.51 -78.04
CA ARG A 194 9.38 -15.46 -76.72
C ARG A 194 10.42 -15.35 -75.62
N CYS A 195 10.01 -14.90 -74.44
CA CYS A 195 10.86 -14.94 -73.25
C CYS A 195 10.90 -16.37 -72.69
N ASP A 196 11.90 -17.16 -73.09
CA ASP A 196 12.06 -18.55 -72.68
C ASP A 196 12.85 -18.66 -71.37
N PHE A 197 12.13 -18.60 -70.24
CA PHE A 197 12.72 -18.71 -68.90
C PHE A 197 13.17 -20.13 -68.57
N ASP A 198 12.67 -21.15 -69.26
CA ASP A 198 13.16 -22.54 -69.11
C ASP A 198 14.56 -22.68 -69.70
N ALA A 199 14.77 -22.15 -70.89
CA ALA A 199 16.08 -22.14 -71.53
C ALA A 199 17.09 -21.30 -70.74
N ALA A 200 16.67 -20.13 -70.22
CA ALA A 200 17.51 -19.30 -69.35
C ALA A 200 17.85 -19.99 -68.01
N ALA A 201 16.94 -20.76 -67.43
CA ALA A 201 17.23 -21.56 -66.24
C ALA A 201 18.24 -22.68 -66.57
N GLY A 202 18.00 -23.39 -67.68
CA GLY A 202 18.90 -24.41 -68.22
C GLY A 202 19.39 -25.40 -67.16
N ALA A 203 20.68 -25.73 -67.22
CA ALA A 203 21.33 -26.63 -66.26
C ALA A 203 21.74 -25.95 -64.94
N SER A 204 21.43 -24.67 -64.73
CA SER A 204 21.83 -23.96 -63.51
C SER A 204 21.01 -24.37 -62.28
N GLY A 205 19.83 -24.95 -62.49
CA GLY A 205 18.86 -25.25 -61.43
C GLY A 205 18.15 -24.02 -60.86
N ALA A 206 18.34 -22.84 -61.46
CA ALA A 206 17.71 -21.61 -61.02
C ALA A 206 16.19 -21.64 -61.25
N SER A 207 15.43 -21.10 -60.30
CA SER A 207 14.01 -20.80 -60.50
C SER A 207 13.84 -19.37 -60.98
N ILE A 208 13.21 -19.18 -62.13
CA ILE A 208 13.07 -17.85 -62.73
C ILE A 208 11.61 -17.44 -62.77
N ILE A 209 11.32 -16.21 -62.34
CA ILE A 209 10.05 -15.54 -62.60
C ILE A 209 10.35 -14.27 -63.39
N GLY A 210 9.49 -13.93 -64.33
CA GLY A 210 9.56 -12.63 -64.99
C GLY A 210 8.22 -12.18 -65.51
N SER A 211 8.21 -11.06 -66.23
CA SER A 211 7.02 -10.63 -66.98
C SER A 211 7.32 -10.42 -68.45
N GLU A 212 6.28 -10.60 -69.26
CA GLU A 212 6.27 -10.29 -70.69
C GLU A 212 5.08 -9.37 -70.97
N ARG A 213 5.26 -8.36 -71.81
CA ARG A 213 4.18 -7.44 -72.16
C ARG A 213 3.17 -8.14 -73.09
N ALA A 214 1.95 -8.30 -72.61
CA ALA A 214 0.89 -8.99 -73.35
C ALA A 214 0.37 -8.12 -74.49
N GLY A 215 0.37 -8.66 -75.71
CA GLY A 215 -0.29 -8.03 -76.87
C GLY A 215 -1.82 -8.14 -76.88
N ARG A 216 -2.43 -8.70 -75.82
CA ARG A 216 -3.87 -9.01 -75.74
C ARG A 216 -4.67 -7.86 -75.13
N ARG A 217 -5.97 -7.80 -75.44
CA ARG A 217 -6.94 -6.89 -74.81
C ARG A 217 -7.76 -7.65 -73.75
N SER A 218 -8.42 -6.91 -72.86
CA SER A 218 -9.35 -7.52 -71.89
C SER A 218 -10.53 -8.24 -72.60
N PRO A 219 -11.26 -9.13 -71.90
CA PRO A 219 -12.45 -9.79 -72.47
C PRO A 219 -13.52 -8.82 -72.98
N SER A 220 -13.58 -7.59 -72.44
CA SER A 220 -14.48 -6.52 -72.88
C SER A 220 -13.93 -5.67 -74.03
N GLY A 221 -12.74 -5.99 -74.55
CA GLY A 221 -12.06 -5.25 -75.61
C GLY A 221 -11.37 -3.95 -75.15
N ALA A 222 -11.49 -3.60 -73.87
CA ALA A 222 -10.79 -2.46 -73.27
C ALA A 222 -9.28 -2.73 -73.14
N PRO A 223 -8.42 -1.70 -73.23
CA PRO A 223 -6.98 -1.85 -72.96
C PRO A 223 -6.75 -2.34 -71.54
N LEU A 224 -5.78 -3.23 -71.37
CA LEU A 224 -5.35 -3.69 -70.04
C LEU A 224 -4.71 -2.54 -69.26
N ALA A 225 -4.70 -2.64 -67.93
CA ALA A 225 -4.08 -1.63 -67.09
C ALA A 225 -2.58 -1.57 -67.37
N GLY A 226 -2.10 -0.38 -67.78
CA GLY A 226 -0.71 -0.15 -68.11
C GLY A 226 0.17 -0.19 -66.87
N ARG A 227 1.11 -1.15 -66.79
CA ARG A 227 2.13 -1.19 -65.75
C ARG A 227 3.52 -0.93 -66.33
N ALA A 228 4.30 -0.16 -65.57
CA ALA A 228 5.67 0.17 -65.95
C ALA A 228 6.66 -0.95 -65.64
N SER A 229 6.41 -1.77 -64.62
CA SER A 229 7.32 -2.84 -64.15
C SER A 229 6.61 -3.84 -63.22
N LEU A 230 7.31 -4.92 -62.85
CA LEU A 230 6.88 -5.87 -61.82
C LEU A 230 7.05 -5.35 -60.39
N ARG A 231 7.61 -4.16 -60.18
CA ARG A 231 7.96 -3.61 -58.86
C ARG A 231 6.85 -3.77 -57.83
N GLU A 232 5.69 -3.15 -58.04
CA GLU A 232 4.61 -3.16 -57.05
C GLU A 232 4.12 -4.56 -56.67
N PRO A 233 3.71 -5.43 -57.62
CA PRO A 233 3.22 -6.76 -57.26
C PRO A 233 4.34 -7.64 -56.67
N MET A 234 5.59 -7.47 -57.10
CA MET A 234 6.72 -8.22 -56.55
C MET A 234 7.06 -7.79 -55.12
N LEU A 235 7.07 -6.48 -54.83
CA LEU A 235 7.22 -5.98 -53.45
C LEU A 235 6.08 -6.47 -52.54
N GLY A 236 4.87 -6.64 -53.09
CA GLY A 236 3.74 -7.27 -52.42
C GLY A 236 3.95 -8.75 -52.11
N ALA A 237 4.56 -9.52 -53.03
CA ALA A 237 4.93 -10.91 -52.80
C ALA A 237 6.06 -11.04 -51.76
N MET A 238 7.09 -10.19 -51.85
CA MET A 238 8.21 -10.14 -50.90
C MET A 238 7.79 -9.71 -49.48
N ALA A 239 6.59 -9.14 -49.33
CA ALA A 239 6.01 -8.78 -48.05
C ALA A 239 5.36 -9.96 -47.32
N GLN A 240 5.09 -11.08 -48.00
CA GLN A 240 4.42 -12.23 -47.42
C GLN A 240 5.43 -13.13 -46.70
N GLU A 241 5.28 -13.23 -45.37
CA GLU A 241 6.17 -14.03 -44.53
C GLU A 241 5.86 -15.53 -44.71
N GLY A 242 6.91 -16.32 -44.96
CA GLY A 242 6.81 -17.76 -45.19
C GLY A 242 6.34 -18.17 -46.59
N GLU A 243 6.00 -17.23 -47.48
CA GLU A 243 5.67 -17.57 -48.87
C GLU A 243 6.92 -17.96 -49.65
N SER A 244 6.88 -19.18 -50.20
CA SER A 244 7.90 -19.68 -51.12
C SER A 244 7.92 -18.93 -52.45
N PHE A 245 8.98 -19.13 -53.24
CA PHE A 245 9.12 -18.54 -54.57
C PHE A 245 8.00 -18.98 -55.53
N LEU A 246 7.60 -20.26 -55.49
CA LEU A 246 6.42 -20.76 -56.19
C LEU A 246 5.13 -20.01 -55.80
N GLN A 247 4.92 -19.77 -54.51
CA GLN A 247 3.76 -19.03 -54.02
C GLN A 247 3.82 -17.54 -54.41
N SER A 248 5.02 -16.96 -54.43
CA SER A 248 5.26 -15.61 -54.93
C SER A 248 4.81 -15.49 -56.40
N PHE A 249 5.09 -16.49 -57.24
CA PHE A 249 4.57 -16.52 -58.61
C PHE A 249 3.03 -16.58 -58.67
N ALA A 250 2.40 -17.40 -57.83
CA ALA A 250 0.94 -17.46 -57.73
C ALA A 250 0.33 -16.14 -57.23
N PHE A 251 1.02 -15.41 -56.36
CA PHE A 251 0.67 -14.04 -55.97
C PHE A 251 0.74 -13.09 -57.18
N LEU A 252 1.84 -13.11 -57.93
CA LEU A 252 2.02 -12.26 -59.11
C LEU A 252 0.95 -12.52 -60.18
N ARG A 253 0.62 -13.78 -60.47
CA ARG A 253 -0.46 -14.16 -61.39
C ARG A 253 -1.81 -13.54 -61.03
N ARG A 254 -2.13 -13.49 -59.73
CA ARG A 254 -3.36 -12.86 -59.25
C ARG A 254 -3.29 -11.33 -59.30
N ALA A 255 -2.15 -10.76 -58.93
CA ALA A 255 -1.96 -9.30 -58.91
C ALA A 255 -1.90 -8.66 -60.31
N LEU A 256 -1.62 -9.46 -61.35
CA LEU A 256 -1.46 -9.03 -62.73
C LEU A 256 -2.58 -9.49 -63.66
N SER A 257 -3.69 -10.04 -63.14
CA SER A 257 -4.80 -10.57 -63.95
C SER A 257 -5.33 -9.59 -64.99
N ASP A 258 -5.37 -8.31 -64.64
CA ASP A 258 -5.92 -7.22 -65.45
C ASP A 258 -4.84 -6.26 -65.99
N SER A 259 -3.56 -6.69 -65.95
CA SER A 259 -2.41 -5.91 -66.39
C SER A 259 -1.99 -6.27 -67.81
N ASP A 260 -1.39 -5.30 -68.50
CA ASP A 260 -0.63 -5.51 -69.74
C ASP A 260 0.70 -6.26 -69.55
N LEU A 261 1.10 -6.59 -68.32
CA LEU A 261 2.21 -7.47 -68.00
C LEU A 261 1.68 -8.85 -67.64
N GLU A 262 2.13 -9.86 -68.38
CA GLU A 262 1.83 -11.26 -68.10
C GLU A 262 3.00 -11.91 -67.35
N PRO A 263 2.78 -12.43 -66.13
CA PRO A 263 3.80 -13.12 -65.39
C PRO A 263 4.09 -14.49 -66.01
N ARG A 264 5.38 -14.81 -66.11
CA ARG A 264 5.92 -16.04 -66.68
C ARG A 264 6.98 -16.61 -65.72
N ALA A 265 7.23 -17.90 -65.84
CA ALA A 265 8.16 -18.59 -64.96
C ALA A 265 8.83 -19.75 -65.70
N SER A 266 9.98 -20.19 -65.18
CA SER A 266 10.53 -21.51 -65.51
C SER A 266 9.64 -22.62 -64.97
N GLY A 267 9.64 -23.79 -65.61
CA GLY A 267 8.77 -24.93 -65.37
C GLY A 267 8.93 -25.57 -63.99
N SER A 268 10.08 -25.38 -63.33
CA SER A 268 10.27 -25.74 -61.93
C SER A 268 10.61 -24.50 -61.10
N LEU A 269 9.70 -24.13 -60.19
CA LEU A 269 9.94 -23.11 -59.17
C LEU A 269 10.19 -23.76 -57.82
N THR A 270 11.23 -23.29 -57.13
CA THR A 270 11.59 -23.78 -55.81
C THR A 270 10.53 -23.46 -54.75
N THR A 271 10.37 -24.40 -53.82
CA THR A 271 9.56 -24.23 -52.60
C THR A 271 10.42 -23.95 -51.36
N SER A 272 11.75 -24.10 -51.44
CA SER A 272 12.67 -23.88 -50.31
C SER A 272 13.08 -22.41 -50.16
N PHE A 273 13.13 -21.66 -51.26
CA PHE A 273 13.40 -20.23 -51.19
C PHE A 273 12.14 -19.44 -50.85
N ALA A 274 12.24 -18.55 -49.86
CA ALA A 274 11.27 -17.51 -49.55
C ALA A 274 12.00 -16.17 -49.45
N PHE A 275 11.44 -15.07 -49.98
CA PHE A 275 12.05 -13.74 -49.81
C PHE A 275 12.04 -13.30 -48.35
N LEU A 276 10.97 -13.65 -47.64
CA LEU A 276 10.81 -13.36 -46.24
C LEU A 276 10.52 -14.68 -45.50
N PRO A 277 11.54 -15.33 -44.92
CA PRO A 277 11.36 -16.62 -44.25
C PRO A 277 10.37 -16.54 -43.09
N GLN A 278 9.72 -17.67 -42.79
CA GLN A 278 8.79 -17.73 -41.66
C GLN A 278 9.47 -17.39 -40.33
N GLY A 279 8.85 -16.53 -39.52
CA GLY A 279 9.38 -16.11 -38.23
C GLY A 279 10.48 -15.05 -38.32
N PHE A 280 10.75 -14.50 -39.51
CA PHE A 280 11.72 -13.43 -39.71
C PHE A 280 11.48 -12.26 -38.75
N PHE A 281 10.28 -11.70 -38.68
CA PHE A 281 10.02 -10.54 -37.83
C PHE A 281 10.04 -10.89 -36.34
N ALA A 282 9.63 -12.11 -35.98
CA ALA A 282 9.71 -12.60 -34.62
C ALA A 282 11.16 -12.77 -34.13
N GLY A 283 12.08 -13.12 -35.04
CA GLY A 283 13.52 -13.25 -34.77
C GLY A 283 14.31 -11.95 -34.84
N LEU A 284 13.70 -10.82 -35.23
CA LEU A 284 14.40 -9.52 -35.20
C LEU A 284 14.70 -9.11 -33.75
N PRO A 285 15.87 -8.50 -33.47
CA PRO A 285 16.20 -7.96 -32.15
C PRO A 285 15.44 -6.65 -31.90
N SER A 286 14.13 -6.74 -31.67
CA SER A 286 13.25 -5.59 -31.42
C SER A 286 12.61 -5.68 -30.05
N ALA A 287 12.53 -4.56 -29.33
CA ALA A 287 11.78 -4.48 -28.09
C ALA A 287 10.26 -4.72 -28.29
N CYS A 288 9.76 -4.53 -29.52
CA CYS A 288 8.38 -4.91 -29.87
C CYS A 288 8.14 -6.41 -29.67
N ASN A 289 9.17 -7.24 -29.89
CA ASN A 289 9.08 -8.69 -29.77
C ASN A 289 8.99 -9.18 -28.32
N ARG A 290 9.08 -8.27 -27.34
CA ARG A 290 8.82 -8.56 -25.92
C ARG A 290 7.33 -8.57 -25.58
N ILE A 291 6.47 -8.02 -26.45
CA ILE A 291 5.03 -8.12 -26.29
C ILE A 291 4.62 -9.50 -26.79
N ASP A 292 4.23 -10.36 -25.85
CA ASP A 292 3.55 -11.61 -26.17
C ASP A 292 2.05 -11.33 -26.33
N PRO A 293 1.47 -11.45 -27.54
CA PRO A 293 0.03 -11.25 -27.74
C PRO A 293 -0.82 -12.17 -26.86
N ASN A 294 -0.28 -13.33 -26.49
CA ASN A 294 -0.94 -14.38 -25.73
C ASN A 294 -0.58 -14.35 -24.23
N ALA A 295 0.11 -13.31 -23.75
CA ALA A 295 0.54 -13.19 -22.35
C ALA A 295 -0.59 -13.50 -21.36
N ASP A 296 -0.27 -14.27 -20.32
CA ASP A 296 -1.22 -14.61 -19.25
C ASP A 296 -1.52 -13.35 -18.39
N PRO A 297 -2.78 -13.13 -17.95
CA PRO A 297 -3.14 -11.95 -17.17
C PRO A 297 -2.30 -11.73 -15.91
N ALA A 298 -1.85 -12.81 -15.25
CA ALA A 298 -1.01 -12.69 -14.06
C ALA A 298 0.40 -12.19 -14.41
N SER A 299 0.94 -12.60 -15.56
CA SER A 299 2.26 -12.15 -16.05
C SER A 299 2.29 -10.67 -16.43
N LEU A 300 1.13 -10.07 -16.70
CA LEU A 300 1.02 -8.65 -17.02
C LEU A 300 1.15 -7.76 -15.77
N ARG A 301 1.04 -8.30 -14.55
CA ARG A 301 1.11 -7.47 -13.34
C ARG A 301 2.54 -6.96 -13.12
N GLY A 302 2.72 -5.64 -13.12
CA GLY A 302 4.02 -5.01 -12.83
C GLY A 302 4.96 -4.87 -14.04
N VAL A 303 4.57 -5.33 -15.23
CA VAL A 303 5.37 -5.16 -16.46
C VAL A 303 5.10 -3.78 -17.06
N ASN A 304 6.14 -2.99 -17.31
CA ASN A 304 5.99 -1.74 -18.04
C ASN A 304 5.92 -1.99 -19.57
N LEU A 305 4.71 -1.90 -20.13
CA LEU A 305 4.44 -2.12 -21.55
C LEU A 305 4.64 -0.87 -22.41
N ASP A 306 4.77 0.32 -21.83
CA ASP A 306 4.85 1.57 -22.60
C ASP A 306 6.08 1.59 -23.55
N PRO A 307 7.31 1.20 -23.13
CA PRO A 307 8.46 1.15 -24.04
C PRO A 307 8.33 0.09 -25.16
N PRO A 308 7.92 -1.17 -24.88
CA PRO A 308 7.64 -2.14 -25.95
C PRO A 308 6.57 -1.67 -26.96
N ILE A 309 5.51 -0.99 -26.51
CA ILE A 309 4.47 -0.46 -27.41
C ILE A 309 5.05 0.62 -28.33
N GLY A 310 5.82 1.57 -27.79
CA GLY A 310 6.52 2.58 -28.60
C GLY A 310 7.50 1.96 -29.58
N ALA A 311 8.18 0.86 -29.20
CA ALA A 311 9.02 0.10 -30.11
C ALA A 311 8.21 -0.58 -31.24
N CYS A 312 7.00 -1.06 -30.95
CA CYS A 312 6.11 -1.58 -32.00
C CYS A 312 5.62 -0.49 -32.94
N GLU A 313 5.38 0.73 -32.46
CA GLU A 313 5.04 1.88 -33.32
C GLU A 313 6.18 2.21 -34.28
N ALA A 314 7.41 2.31 -33.78
CA ALA A 314 8.59 2.53 -34.61
C ALA A 314 8.79 1.37 -35.61
N ALA A 315 8.62 0.12 -35.16
CA ALA A 315 8.73 -1.06 -36.02
C ALA A 315 7.66 -1.07 -37.12
N THR A 316 6.43 -0.69 -36.82
CA THR A 316 5.34 -0.61 -37.82
C THR A 316 5.61 0.51 -38.83
N ALA A 317 6.18 1.64 -38.40
CA ALA A 317 6.59 2.70 -39.32
C ALA A 317 7.75 2.26 -40.24
N THR A 318 8.67 1.45 -39.71
CA THR A 318 9.83 0.94 -40.46
C THR A 318 9.43 -0.19 -41.42
N TYR A 319 8.57 -1.10 -40.96
CA TYR A 319 8.13 -2.30 -41.66
C TYR A 319 6.58 -2.29 -41.77
N PRO A 320 5.99 -1.41 -42.59
CA PRO A 320 4.52 -1.26 -42.68
C PRO A 320 3.80 -2.50 -43.21
N TYR A 321 4.55 -3.44 -43.78
CA TYR A 321 4.07 -4.71 -44.30
C TYR A 321 4.13 -5.86 -43.26
N ALA A 322 4.83 -5.67 -42.15
CA ALA A 322 4.97 -6.67 -41.10
C ALA A 322 3.75 -6.65 -40.17
N ARG A 323 2.66 -7.33 -40.57
CA ARG A 323 1.42 -7.39 -39.77
C ARG A 323 1.65 -7.82 -38.32
N ALA A 324 2.61 -8.72 -38.08
CA ALA A 324 2.98 -9.17 -36.74
C ALA A 324 3.35 -8.03 -35.77
N PHE A 325 3.97 -6.93 -36.24
CA PHE A 325 4.26 -5.78 -35.38
C PHE A 325 3.02 -4.96 -35.04
N GLU A 326 2.10 -4.82 -36.00
CA GLU A 326 0.81 -4.16 -35.75
C GLU A 326 -0.03 -4.99 -34.77
N ASP A 327 -0.10 -6.30 -34.95
CA ASP A 327 -0.82 -7.21 -34.06
C ASP A 327 -0.26 -7.14 -32.63
N ARG A 328 1.08 -7.12 -32.49
CA ARG A 328 1.76 -6.92 -31.20
C ARG A 328 1.50 -5.54 -30.63
N ARG A 329 1.46 -4.50 -31.45
CA ARG A 329 1.10 -3.13 -31.01
C ARG A 329 -0.30 -3.10 -30.42
N GLN A 330 -1.28 -3.67 -31.13
CA GLN A 330 -2.67 -3.72 -30.67
C GLN A 330 -2.80 -4.56 -29.40
N ALA A 331 -2.19 -5.74 -29.36
CA ALA A 331 -2.17 -6.57 -28.17
C ALA A 331 -1.53 -5.84 -26.97
N GLY A 332 -0.41 -5.14 -27.18
CA GLY A 332 0.24 -4.34 -26.15
C GLY A 332 -0.64 -3.22 -25.61
N ARG A 333 -1.32 -2.48 -26.50
CA ARG A 333 -2.26 -1.42 -26.11
C ARG A 333 -3.43 -1.97 -25.30
N GLU A 334 -3.97 -3.11 -25.69
CA GLU A 334 -5.03 -3.78 -24.93
C GLU A 334 -4.50 -4.24 -23.55
N GLN A 335 -3.36 -4.92 -23.50
CA GLN A 335 -2.73 -5.38 -22.25
C GLN A 335 -2.45 -4.22 -21.30
N ARG A 336 -1.99 -3.08 -21.83
CA ARG A 336 -1.76 -1.86 -21.04
C ARG A 336 -3.06 -1.26 -20.51
N ALA A 337 -4.12 -1.26 -21.31
CA ALA A 337 -5.44 -0.83 -20.87
C ALA A 337 -6.02 -1.77 -19.80
N PHE A 338 -5.83 -3.08 -19.94
CA PHE A 338 -6.19 -4.08 -18.93
C PHE A 338 -5.46 -3.85 -17.60
N GLN A 339 -4.15 -3.61 -17.63
CA GLN A 339 -3.37 -3.27 -16.43
C GLN A 339 -3.95 -2.04 -15.71
N LYS A 340 -4.31 -0.99 -16.45
CA LYS A 340 -4.91 0.21 -15.87
C LYS A 340 -6.30 -0.07 -15.27
N ALA A 341 -7.15 -0.78 -16.00
CA ALA A 341 -8.51 -1.13 -15.54
C ALA A 341 -8.51 -2.00 -14.29
N THR A 342 -7.49 -2.82 -14.07
CA THR A 342 -7.38 -3.74 -12.94
C THR A 342 -6.45 -3.25 -11.83
N ALA A 343 -5.91 -2.04 -11.93
CA ALA A 343 -4.93 -1.51 -10.97
C ALA A 343 -5.56 -1.17 -9.61
N SER A 344 -6.78 -0.61 -9.60
CA SER A 344 -7.50 -0.25 -8.37
C SER A 344 -9.01 -0.32 -8.57
N CYS A 345 -9.75 -0.45 -7.46
CA CYS A 345 -11.22 -0.36 -7.48
C CYS A 345 -11.74 1.09 -7.48
N GLU A 346 -10.86 2.08 -7.33
CA GLU A 346 -11.23 3.50 -7.24
C GLU A 346 -11.41 4.12 -8.63
N ASP A 347 -10.66 3.63 -9.63
CA ASP A 347 -10.71 4.15 -11.00
C ASP A 347 -11.75 3.42 -11.87
N GLY A 348 -13.03 3.68 -11.59
CA GLY A 348 -14.13 3.19 -12.43
C GLY A 348 -14.06 3.68 -13.88
N THR A 349 -13.37 4.80 -14.14
CA THR A 349 -13.23 5.36 -15.50
C THR A 349 -12.30 4.50 -16.36
N ALA A 350 -11.24 3.92 -15.80
CA ALA A 350 -10.36 3.01 -16.51
C ALA A 350 -11.07 1.71 -16.94
N ILE A 351 -11.93 1.17 -16.08
CA ILE A 351 -12.77 -0.02 -16.38
C ILE A 351 -13.73 0.28 -17.54
N ALA A 352 -14.43 1.42 -17.49
CA ALA A 352 -15.32 1.85 -18.55
C ALA A 352 -14.58 2.16 -19.86
N SER A 353 -13.39 2.76 -19.78
CA SER A 353 -12.56 3.07 -20.96
C SER A 353 -12.04 1.82 -21.65
N TYR A 354 -11.57 0.83 -20.89
CA TYR A 354 -11.21 -0.49 -21.44
C TYR A 354 -12.41 -1.12 -22.13
N SER A 355 -13.56 -1.08 -21.47
CA SER A 355 -14.82 -1.65 -21.97
C SER A 355 -15.26 -1.09 -23.32
N ALA A 356 -15.14 0.23 -23.48
CA ALA A 356 -15.51 0.91 -24.71
C ALA A 356 -14.49 0.70 -25.83
N ALA A 357 -13.18 0.70 -25.51
CA ALA A 357 -12.13 0.55 -26.51
C ALA A 357 -11.97 -0.89 -27.01
N TYR A 358 -12.25 -1.89 -26.17
CA TYR A 358 -12.07 -3.31 -26.46
C TYR A 358 -13.32 -4.12 -26.15
N PRO A 359 -14.44 -3.92 -26.88
CA PRO A 359 -15.70 -4.62 -26.61
C PRO A 359 -15.60 -6.14 -26.83
N ALA A 360 -14.77 -6.58 -27.77
CA ALA A 360 -14.41 -7.97 -28.01
C ALA A 360 -12.99 -8.31 -27.51
N GLY A 361 -12.47 -7.53 -26.56
CA GLY A 361 -11.13 -7.70 -26.01
C GLY A 361 -10.94 -9.04 -25.32
N ARG A 362 -9.73 -9.59 -25.40
CA ARG A 362 -9.35 -10.86 -24.77
C ARG A 362 -9.54 -10.82 -23.25
N PHE A 363 -9.31 -9.67 -22.61
CA PHE A 363 -9.45 -9.53 -21.15
C PHE A 363 -10.81 -9.02 -20.69
N ARG A 364 -11.79 -8.90 -21.60
CA ARG A 364 -13.14 -8.39 -21.32
C ARG A 364 -13.78 -9.05 -20.10
N GLY A 365 -13.86 -10.38 -20.10
CA GLY A 365 -14.47 -11.11 -18.99
C GLY A 365 -13.76 -10.92 -17.65
N LEU A 366 -12.44 -10.72 -17.66
CA LEU A 366 -11.65 -10.48 -16.44
C LEU A 366 -11.86 -9.08 -15.89
N VAL A 367 -11.96 -8.07 -16.76
CA VAL A 367 -12.26 -6.68 -16.37
C VAL A 367 -13.68 -6.58 -15.82
N ASP A 368 -14.65 -7.26 -16.43
CA ASP A 368 -16.03 -7.29 -15.94
C ASP A 368 -16.13 -7.96 -14.57
N ASN A 369 -15.46 -9.10 -14.37
CA ASN A 369 -15.39 -9.77 -13.07
C ASN A 369 -14.72 -8.88 -12.01
N PHE A 370 -13.61 -8.22 -12.36
CA PHE A 370 -12.94 -7.27 -11.46
C PHE A 370 -13.87 -6.12 -11.07
N SER A 371 -14.63 -5.57 -12.01
CA SER A 371 -15.62 -4.53 -11.75
C SER A 371 -16.70 -4.98 -10.76
N ILE A 372 -17.25 -6.19 -10.95
CA ILE A 372 -18.23 -6.78 -10.04
C ILE A 372 -17.64 -6.95 -8.63
N ASP A 373 -16.42 -7.44 -8.52
CA ASP A 373 -15.75 -7.63 -7.22
C ASP A 373 -15.44 -6.30 -6.53
N CYS A 374 -15.07 -5.27 -7.28
CA CYS A 374 -14.90 -3.92 -6.75
C CYS A 374 -16.21 -3.34 -6.22
N ASN A 375 -17.31 -3.48 -6.97
CA ASN A 375 -18.63 -3.04 -6.51
C ASN A 375 -19.04 -3.77 -5.22
N ARG A 376 -18.87 -5.10 -5.17
CA ARG A 376 -19.13 -5.89 -3.96
C ARG A 376 -18.30 -5.45 -2.77
N LYS A 377 -17.03 -5.11 -2.97
CA LYS A 377 -16.16 -4.59 -1.88
C LYS A 377 -16.64 -3.23 -1.40
N ARG A 378 -17.02 -2.33 -2.31
CA ARG A 378 -17.56 -1.01 -1.95
C ARG A 378 -18.87 -1.14 -1.18
N ASP A 379 -19.79 -1.99 -1.63
CA ASP A 379 -21.06 -2.24 -0.95
C ASP A 379 -20.84 -2.79 0.48
N ARG A 380 -19.85 -3.69 0.64
CA ARG A 380 -19.45 -4.18 1.98
C ARG A 380 -18.87 -3.08 2.85
N GLN A 381 -17.98 -2.25 2.33
CA GLN A 381 -17.41 -1.11 3.06
C GLN A 381 -18.49 -0.13 3.50
N GLU A 382 -19.41 0.23 2.60
CA GLU A 382 -20.54 1.11 2.93
C GLU A 382 -21.50 0.47 3.95
N ALA A 383 -21.73 -0.83 3.89
CA ALA A 383 -22.54 -1.55 4.86
C ALA A 383 -21.87 -1.61 6.24
N ASP A 384 -20.55 -1.80 6.29
CA ASP A 384 -19.77 -1.79 7.53
C ASP A 384 -19.68 -0.39 8.14
N GLU A 385 -19.52 0.66 7.31
CA GLU A 385 -19.61 2.04 7.77
C GLU A 385 -21.00 2.39 8.29
N ARG A 386 -22.06 1.97 7.60
CA ARG A 386 -23.44 2.12 8.09
C ARG A 386 -23.63 1.42 9.43
N ARG A 387 -23.16 0.17 9.57
CA ARG A 387 -23.20 -0.56 10.84
C ARG A 387 -22.44 0.15 11.96
N ARG A 388 -21.25 0.68 11.68
CA ARG A 388 -20.47 1.47 12.66
C ARG A 388 -21.18 2.75 13.08
N ARG A 389 -21.83 3.45 12.15
CA ARG A 389 -22.62 4.65 12.45
C ARG A 389 -23.83 4.30 13.32
N GLU A 390 -24.59 3.29 12.94
CA GLU A 390 -25.74 2.79 13.72
C GLU A 390 -25.32 2.33 15.12
N GLU A 391 -24.19 1.64 15.25
CA GLU A 391 -23.65 1.23 16.56
C GLU A 391 -23.23 2.44 17.41
N THR A 392 -22.58 3.42 16.79
CA THR A 392 -22.21 4.67 17.48
C THR A 392 -23.44 5.43 17.95
N ASP A 393 -24.48 5.51 17.13
CA ASP A 393 -25.74 6.17 17.48
C ASP A 393 -26.48 5.41 18.59
N ARG A 394 -26.52 4.08 18.54
CA ARG A 394 -27.06 3.25 19.63
C ARG A 394 -26.29 3.44 20.93
N GLN A 395 -24.95 3.51 20.89
CA GLN A 395 -24.14 3.76 22.08
C GLN A 395 -24.46 5.13 22.68
N ARG A 396 -24.59 6.17 21.84
CA ARG A 396 -25.01 7.52 22.27
C ARG A 396 -26.41 7.54 22.87
N GLU A 397 -27.34 6.75 22.33
CA GLU A 397 -28.69 6.64 22.86
C GLU A 397 -28.72 5.92 24.21
N VAL A 398 -28.00 4.80 24.35
CA VAL A 398 -27.84 4.09 25.62
C VAL A 398 -27.16 4.97 26.67
N GLU A 399 -26.14 5.74 26.29
CA GLU A 399 -25.48 6.69 27.19
C GLU A 399 -26.43 7.80 27.63
N ARG A 400 -27.25 8.33 26.72
CA ARG A 400 -28.29 9.32 27.04
C ARG A 400 -29.34 8.76 27.99
N GLN A 401 -29.81 7.53 27.75
CA GLN A 401 -30.74 6.85 28.66
C GLN A 401 -30.12 6.62 30.04
N ARG A 402 -28.85 6.19 30.11
CA ARG A 402 -28.13 6.07 31.40
C ARG A 402 -28.04 7.40 32.12
N GLN A 403 -27.71 8.49 31.42
CA GLN A 403 -27.67 9.83 32.02
C GLN A 403 -29.05 10.28 32.52
N GLU A 404 -30.12 9.99 31.79
CA GLU A 404 -31.49 10.28 32.22
C GLU A 404 -31.92 9.43 33.43
N ASP A 405 -31.62 8.14 33.44
CA ASP A 405 -31.90 7.23 34.56
C ASP A 405 -31.11 7.62 35.81
N GLU A 406 -29.84 8.00 35.66
CA GLU A 406 -29.04 8.55 36.76
C GLU A 406 -29.63 9.86 37.28
N ARG A 407 -30.12 10.73 36.40
CA ARG A 407 -30.80 11.97 36.81
C ARG A 407 -32.06 11.66 37.61
N ARG A 408 -32.90 10.73 37.13
CA ARG A 408 -34.12 10.30 37.85
C ARG A 408 -33.79 9.68 39.21
N ARG A 409 -32.77 8.82 39.28
CA ARG A 409 -32.29 8.23 40.55
C ARG A 409 -31.78 9.28 41.52
N ARG A 410 -31.05 10.30 41.05
CA ARG A 410 -30.61 11.41 41.89
C ARG A 410 -31.78 12.22 42.43
N GLU A 411 -32.74 12.57 41.57
CA GLU A 411 -33.96 13.28 41.97
C GLU A 411 -34.78 12.49 42.99
N GLU A 412 -34.86 11.16 42.84
CA GLU A 412 -35.56 10.28 43.78
C GLU A 412 -34.82 10.13 45.12
N LEU A 413 -33.49 9.99 45.09
CA LEU A 413 -32.63 9.98 46.27
C LEU A 413 -32.72 11.31 47.05
N ASP A 414 -32.76 12.44 46.35
CA ASP A 414 -32.88 13.75 46.99
C ASP A 414 -34.25 13.93 47.65
N ARG A 415 -35.35 13.47 47.01
CA ARG A 415 -36.68 13.42 47.65
C ARG A 415 -36.71 12.51 48.87
N GLN A 416 -36.06 11.35 48.83
CA GLN A 416 -35.98 10.44 49.98
C GLN A 416 -35.16 11.04 51.13
N ARG A 417 -34.05 11.73 50.83
CA ARG A 417 -33.23 12.42 51.83
C ARG A 417 -33.97 13.57 52.48
N GLU A 418 -34.76 14.33 51.72
CA GLU A 418 -35.57 15.42 52.25
C GLU A 418 -36.70 14.93 53.15
N ALA A 419 -37.37 13.82 52.79
CA ALA A 419 -38.36 13.17 53.64
C ALA A 419 -37.74 12.61 54.94
N ALA A 420 -36.57 11.96 54.87
CA ALA A 420 -35.87 11.44 56.04
C ALA A 420 -35.38 12.55 56.98
N ARG A 421 -34.97 13.72 56.45
CA ARG A 421 -34.56 14.89 57.24
C ARG A 421 -35.73 15.44 58.08
N LEU A 422 -36.92 15.53 57.48
CA LEU A 422 -38.13 16.01 58.16
C LEU A 422 -38.61 15.03 59.26
N GLU A 423 -38.41 13.72 59.07
CA GLU A 423 -38.76 12.70 60.06
C GLU A 423 -37.75 12.64 61.22
N GLN A 424 -36.45 12.86 60.94
CA GLN A 424 -35.40 12.98 61.98
C GLN A 424 -35.59 14.23 62.85
N GLU A 425 -35.96 15.39 62.27
CA GLU A 425 -36.21 16.62 63.05
C GLU A 425 -37.39 16.48 64.02
N ARG A 426 -38.40 15.65 63.69
CA ARG A 426 -39.53 15.39 64.59
C ARG A 426 -39.14 14.51 65.78
N LEU A 427 -38.31 13.49 65.55
CA LEU A 427 -37.85 12.54 66.57
C LEU A 427 -36.77 13.13 67.50
N GLU A 428 -35.92 14.05 67.03
CA GLU A 428 -34.93 14.71 67.89
C GLU A 428 -35.56 15.73 68.86
N ARG A 429 -36.64 16.41 68.48
CA ARG A 429 -37.37 17.32 69.37
C ARG A 429 -38.07 16.58 70.53
N GLU A 430 -38.56 15.37 70.32
CA GLU A 430 -39.11 14.53 71.41
C GLU A 430 -38.03 13.92 72.33
N ARG A 431 -36.83 13.64 71.81
CA ARG A 431 -35.74 13.01 72.60
C ARG A 431 -34.88 13.99 73.42
N GLN A 432 -34.88 15.29 73.09
CA GLN A 432 -34.17 16.32 73.86
C GLN A 432 -34.98 16.86 75.06
N ALA A 433 -36.28 16.60 75.15
CA ALA A 433 -37.14 17.06 76.24
C ALA A 433 -37.06 16.21 77.55
N LEU A 434 -36.21 15.17 77.60
CA LEU A 434 -36.15 14.19 78.71
C LEU A 434 -34.77 14.05 79.41
N ARG A 435 -33.85 15.01 79.28
CA ARG A 435 -32.49 14.92 79.84
C ARG A 435 -32.11 16.13 80.70
N ALA A 436 -32.25 16.02 82.02
CA ALA A 436 -31.79 17.04 82.97
C ALA A 436 -30.40 16.71 83.55
N PRO A 437 -29.49 17.68 83.71
CA PRO A 437 -28.23 17.51 84.45
C PRO A 437 -28.49 17.21 85.93
N ALA A 438 -27.63 16.41 86.58
CA ALA A 438 -27.74 16.13 88.00
C ALA A 438 -26.91 17.14 88.82
N SER A 439 -27.52 17.80 89.79
CA SER A 439 -26.87 18.75 90.70
C SER A 439 -27.16 18.39 92.15
N SER A 440 -26.19 18.68 93.02
CA SER A 440 -26.28 18.42 94.45
C SER A 440 -26.38 19.71 95.27
N ALA A 441 -27.15 19.66 96.36
CA ALA A 441 -27.19 20.69 97.41
C ALA A 441 -25.82 20.85 98.10
N SER A 442 -24.98 19.82 98.06
CA SER A 442 -23.57 19.87 98.50
C SER A 442 -22.62 20.40 97.41
N GLY A 443 -23.15 21.11 96.40
CA GLY A 443 -22.39 22.01 95.53
C GLY A 443 -21.63 21.36 94.37
N TRP A 444 -21.73 20.05 94.17
CA TRP A 444 -21.21 19.41 92.95
C TRP A 444 -22.30 19.34 91.86
N THR A 445 -21.89 19.43 90.60
CA THR A 445 -22.77 19.25 89.44
C THR A 445 -22.18 18.23 88.48
N LEU A 446 -23.06 17.57 87.74
CA LEU A 446 -22.70 16.54 86.77
C LEU A 446 -23.30 16.94 85.42
N ASN A 447 -22.44 17.31 84.47
CA ASN A 447 -22.84 17.69 83.10
C ASN A 447 -23.02 16.47 82.20
N PHE A 448 -23.35 15.34 82.80
CA PHE A 448 -23.46 14.04 82.16
C PHE A 448 -24.73 13.36 82.65
N ALA A 449 -25.49 12.81 81.72
CA ALA A 449 -26.63 11.94 82.03
C ALA A 449 -26.24 10.50 81.72
N SER A 450 -26.18 9.67 82.75
CA SER A 450 -25.93 8.24 82.59
C SER A 450 -27.20 7.52 82.15
N ASN A 451 -27.09 6.67 81.13
CA ASN A 451 -28.16 5.72 80.78
C ASN A 451 -28.10 4.45 81.64
N LEU A 452 -27.01 4.24 82.38
CA LEU A 452 -26.75 3.05 83.18
C LEU A 452 -27.09 3.27 84.65
N LEU A 453 -27.02 4.52 85.11
CA LEU A 453 -27.14 4.87 86.52
C LEU A 453 -28.35 5.77 86.74
N GLU A 454 -28.95 5.64 87.91
CA GLU A 454 -29.98 6.54 88.40
C GLU A 454 -29.72 6.90 89.85
N ILE A 455 -30.00 8.16 90.21
CA ILE A 455 -29.97 8.61 91.60
C ILE A 455 -31.22 8.03 92.28
N ARG A 456 -31.05 7.34 93.40
CA ARG A 456 -32.22 6.95 94.20
C ARG A 456 -32.81 8.23 94.80
N PRO A 457 -34.12 8.52 94.64
CA PRO A 457 -34.72 9.77 95.13
C PRO A 457 -34.47 10.04 96.63
N MET A 458 -34.38 8.99 97.44
CA MET A 458 -34.13 9.09 98.89
C MET A 458 -32.64 9.15 99.27
N MET A 459 -31.73 9.03 98.31
CA MET A 459 -30.27 9.01 98.50
C MET A 459 -29.57 10.10 97.69
N ASN A 460 -30.30 11.19 97.38
CA ASN A 460 -29.74 12.39 96.80
C ASN A 460 -29.40 13.36 97.95
N ASP A 461 -28.12 13.55 98.22
CA ASP A 461 -27.59 14.41 99.29
C ASP A 461 -28.10 14.12 100.70
N GLN A 462 -28.06 12.86 101.09
CA GLN A 462 -28.35 12.48 102.47
C GLN A 462 -27.25 13.03 103.40
N TYR A 463 -27.64 13.86 104.38
CA TYR A 463 -26.73 14.38 105.40
C TYR A 463 -26.68 13.46 106.63
N ASP A 464 -25.50 12.92 106.95
CA ASP A 464 -25.21 12.21 108.18
C ASP A 464 -24.71 13.20 109.24
N ALA A 465 -25.54 13.50 110.24
CA ALA A 465 -25.24 14.48 111.29
C ALA A 465 -24.11 14.02 112.24
N GLN A 466 -23.91 12.71 112.43
CA GLN A 466 -22.84 12.20 113.30
C GLN A 466 -21.47 12.34 112.63
N LYS A 467 -21.41 12.13 111.30
CA LYS A 467 -20.17 12.24 110.52
C LYS A 467 -20.02 13.57 109.80
N GLN A 468 -21.00 14.47 109.97
CA GLN A 468 -21.12 15.73 109.24
C GLN A 468 -20.90 15.58 107.72
N THR A 469 -21.47 14.54 107.10
CA THR A 469 -21.14 14.17 105.70
C THR A 469 -22.38 14.17 104.81
N TYR A 470 -22.29 14.79 103.64
CA TYR A 470 -23.29 14.64 102.57
C TYR A 470 -22.94 13.44 101.70
N THR A 471 -23.93 12.59 101.39
CA THR A 471 -23.74 11.42 100.52
C THR A 471 -24.82 11.39 99.45
N THR A 472 -24.41 11.36 98.18
CA THR A 472 -25.29 11.01 97.06
C THR A 472 -24.93 9.63 96.53
N ILE A 473 -25.94 8.81 96.26
CA ILE A 473 -25.76 7.42 95.80
C ILE A 473 -26.54 7.18 94.50
N TRP A 474 -25.81 6.69 93.51
CA TRP A 474 -26.34 6.13 92.28
C TRP A 474 -26.38 4.61 92.36
N ARG A 475 -27.42 4.03 91.80
CA ARG A 475 -27.52 2.59 91.55
C ARG A 475 -27.55 2.31 90.06
N SER A 476 -27.17 1.10 89.66
CA SER A 476 -27.40 0.67 88.29
C SER A 476 -28.89 0.47 88.01
N ARG A 477 -29.36 0.99 86.87
CA ARG A 477 -30.69 0.68 86.34
C ARG A 477 -30.83 -0.80 85.93
N GLN A 478 -29.70 -1.44 85.59
CA GLN A 478 -29.66 -2.81 85.09
C GLN A 478 -29.35 -3.83 86.19
N HIS A 479 -28.49 -3.50 87.14
CA HIS A 479 -28.05 -4.45 88.20
C HIS A 479 -28.42 -3.99 89.62
N GLY A 480 -29.24 -2.96 89.75
CA GLY A 480 -29.75 -2.48 91.04
C GLY A 480 -28.64 -2.16 92.04
N ASP A 481 -28.83 -2.59 93.29
CA ASP A 481 -27.93 -2.32 94.42
C ASP A 481 -26.63 -3.17 94.39
N GLN A 482 -26.45 -4.06 93.40
CA GLN A 482 -25.18 -4.76 93.19
C GLN A 482 -24.08 -3.80 92.75
N VAL A 483 -24.46 -2.74 92.03
CA VAL A 483 -23.59 -1.67 91.56
C VAL A 483 -24.00 -0.37 92.22
N MET A 484 -23.09 0.17 93.03
CA MET A 484 -23.31 1.40 93.76
C MET A 484 -22.17 2.36 93.46
N MET A 485 -22.52 3.59 93.09
CA MET A 485 -21.58 4.70 93.01
C MET A 485 -22.03 5.77 93.98
N TYR A 486 -21.08 6.47 94.59
CA TYR A 486 -21.38 7.50 95.55
C TYR A 486 -20.43 8.68 95.43
N VAL A 487 -20.94 9.83 95.82
CA VAL A 487 -20.17 11.05 96.06
C VAL A 487 -20.42 11.44 97.50
N GLN A 488 -19.34 11.51 98.27
CA GLN A 488 -19.35 11.89 99.66
C GLN A 488 -18.57 13.18 99.86
N ILE A 489 -19.12 14.11 100.62
CA ILE A 489 -18.49 15.37 100.97
C ILE A 489 -18.49 15.49 102.49
N SER A 490 -17.30 15.47 103.07
CA SER A 490 -17.07 15.41 104.52
C SER A 490 -16.10 16.52 104.97
N PRO A 491 -16.16 16.96 106.24
CA PRO A 491 -15.11 17.79 106.80
C PRO A 491 -13.80 17.02 106.89
N ASN A 492 -12.70 17.68 106.57
CA ASN A 492 -11.35 17.17 106.73
C ASN A 492 -10.77 17.69 108.05
N GLU A 493 -11.21 17.11 109.17
CA GLU A 493 -10.88 17.59 110.52
C GLU A 493 -9.36 17.61 110.82
N ARG A 494 -8.59 16.76 110.13
CA ARG A 494 -7.13 16.67 110.28
C ARG A 494 -6.36 17.57 109.32
N CYS A 495 -7.05 18.28 108.42
CA CYS A 495 -6.44 19.10 107.38
C CYS A 495 -5.40 18.34 106.51
N GLY A 496 -5.56 17.01 106.42
CA GLY A 496 -4.64 16.10 105.76
C GLY A 496 -4.77 16.14 104.23
N SER A 497 -3.82 15.50 103.54
CA SER A 497 -3.92 15.31 102.09
C SER A 497 -4.98 14.25 101.73
N ALA A 498 -5.41 14.23 100.46
CA ALA A 498 -6.29 13.17 99.95
C ALA A 498 -5.67 11.77 100.14
N GLN A 499 -4.35 11.64 99.99
CA GLN A 499 -3.62 10.40 100.26
C GLN A 499 -3.73 9.98 101.72
N GLN A 500 -3.55 10.92 102.66
CA GLN A 500 -3.65 10.64 104.09
C GLN A 500 -5.06 10.17 104.46
N TYR A 501 -6.10 10.82 103.94
CA TYR A 501 -7.48 10.37 104.15
C TYR A 501 -7.73 8.97 103.59
N ILE A 502 -7.29 8.68 102.37
CA ILE A 502 -7.43 7.34 101.79
C ILE A 502 -6.70 6.31 102.66
N ALA A 503 -5.48 6.58 103.12
CA ALA A 503 -4.69 5.66 103.92
C ALA A 503 -5.32 5.39 105.30
N GLU A 504 -5.89 6.41 105.93
CA GLU A 504 -6.42 6.31 107.31
C GLU A 504 -7.89 5.85 107.36
N GLN A 505 -8.73 6.32 106.44
CA GLN A 505 -10.20 6.14 106.52
C GLN A 505 -10.74 5.10 105.56
N ILE A 506 -10.14 4.98 104.36
CA ILE A 506 -10.66 4.11 103.30
C ILE A 506 -9.90 2.79 103.27
N ARG A 507 -8.57 2.82 103.20
CA ARG A 507 -7.70 1.65 103.02
C ARG A 507 -7.90 0.56 104.08
N PRO A 508 -8.11 0.84 105.38
CA PRO A 508 -8.35 -0.22 106.37
C PRO A 508 -9.63 -1.03 106.11
N ARG A 509 -10.55 -0.50 105.28
CA ARG A 509 -11.80 -1.15 104.89
C ARG A 509 -11.75 -1.74 103.48
N ARG A 510 -10.57 -1.82 102.87
CA ARG A 510 -10.35 -2.36 101.52
C ARG A 510 -9.39 -3.55 101.60
N GLY A 511 -9.65 -4.55 100.77
CA GLY A 511 -8.89 -5.79 100.69
C GLY A 511 -7.67 -5.63 99.80
N GLN A 512 -7.65 -6.37 98.70
CA GLN A 512 -6.55 -6.38 97.74
C GLN A 512 -6.54 -5.08 96.92
N VAL A 513 -5.49 -4.27 97.09
CA VAL A 513 -5.30 -3.02 96.34
C VAL A 513 -4.52 -3.29 95.06
N SER A 514 -5.10 -2.95 93.91
CA SER A 514 -4.45 -3.06 92.59
C SER A 514 -3.85 -1.74 92.11
N ARG A 515 -4.40 -0.58 92.55
CA ARG A 515 -3.87 0.74 92.21
C ARG A 515 -3.94 1.68 93.42
N SER A 516 -2.87 2.43 93.64
CA SER A 516 -2.77 3.45 94.69
C SER A 516 -1.89 4.59 94.17
N GLN A 517 -2.48 5.70 93.75
CA GLN A 517 -1.76 6.74 93.01
C GLN A 517 -2.31 8.15 93.28
N GLU A 518 -1.43 9.15 93.36
CA GLU A 518 -1.82 10.56 93.28
C GLU A 518 -2.30 10.94 91.88
N VAL A 519 -3.37 11.73 91.78
CA VAL A 519 -3.97 12.16 90.52
C VAL A 519 -4.30 13.65 90.57
N ASN A 520 -3.91 14.38 89.52
CA ASN A 520 -4.32 15.76 89.31
C ASN A 520 -5.71 15.78 88.67
N SER A 521 -6.75 16.04 89.46
CA SER A 521 -8.15 15.95 89.01
C SER A 521 -8.73 17.25 88.45
N ALA A 522 -8.24 18.42 88.88
CA ALA A 522 -8.65 19.74 88.41
C ALA A 522 -7.62 20.80 88.83
N PRO A 523 -7.55 21.97 88.17
CA PRO A 523 -6.74 23.10 88.63
C PRO A 523 -7.10 23.46 90.08
N GLY A 524 -6.10 23.55 90.97
CA GLY A 524 -6.32 23.92 92.38
C GLY A 524 -6.76 22.77 93.31
N ARG A 525 -6.81 21.51 92.85
CA ARG A 525 -7.10 20.34 93.71
C ARG A 525 -5.96 19.32 93.72
N ALA A 526 -5.86 18.57 94.82
CA ALA A 526 -4.99 17.39 94.94
C ALA A 526 -5.88 16.17 95.13
N GLY A 527 -5.63 15.11 94.37
CA GLY A 527 -6.44 13.91 94.37
C GLY A 527 -5.62 12.64 94.60
N PHE A 528 -6.27 11.60 95.10
CA PHE A 528 -5.68 10.28 95.29
C PHE A 528 -6.69 9.20 94.94
N VAL A 529 -6.26 8.22 94.14
CA VAL A 529 -7.06 7.07 93.72
C VAL A 529 -6.60 5.82 94.44
N LEU A 530 -7.58 5.03 94.90
CA LEU A 530 -7.41 3.66 95.37
C LEU A 530 -8.35 2.74 94.60
N GLU A 531 -7.81 1.75 93.91
CA GLU A 531 -8.57 0.75 93.15
C GLU A 531 -8.17 -0.65 93.62
N GLY A 532 -9.11 -1.59 93.60
CA GLY A 532 -8.84 -2.95 94.04
C GLY A 532 -10.08 -3.84 94.09
N ARG A 533 -9.95 -4.93 94.82
CA ARG A 533 -11.03 -5.89 95.12
C ARG A 533 -11.10 -6.15 96.62
N GLY A 534 -12.30 -6.45 97.11
CA GLY A 534 -12.51 -6.69 98.53
C GLY A 534 -12.92 -5.42 99.27
N THR A 535 -14.15 -5.36 99.75
CA THR A 535 -14.59 -4.33 100.71
C THR A 535 -15.01 -4.97 102.03
N ALA A 536 -14.54 -4.46 103.16
CA ALA A 536 -14.87 -5.04 104.46
C ALA A 536 -16.39 -4.95 104.75
N VAL A 537 -17.01 -6.07 105.14
CA VAL A 537 -18.43 -6.15 105.52
C VAL A 537 -18.60 -6.40 107.02
N ALA A 538 -17.73 -7.22 107.60
CA ALA A 538 -17.64 -7.50 109.03
C ALA A 538 -16.17 -7.73 109.42
N GLN A 539 -15.87 -7.75 110.72
CA GLN A 539 -14.50 -7.90 111.22
C GLN A 539 -13.88 -9.21 110.69
N GLY A 540 -12.92 -9.11 109.76
CA GLY A 540 -12.25 -10.25 109.13
C GLY A 540 -12.89 -10.79 107.83
N SER A 541 -14.00 -10.22 107.33
CA SER A 541 -14.68 -10.67 106.10
C SER A 541 -14.75 -9.55 105.05
N PHE A 542 -14.34 -9.87 103.82
CA PHE A 542 -14.36 -8.96 102.66
C PHE A 542 -15.32 -9.46 101.57
N ASP A 543 -16.08 -8.53 100.98
CA ASP A 543 -16.91 -8.72 99.80
C ASP A 543 -16.06 -8.55 98.53
N ASP A 544 -16.06 -9.56 97.66
CA ASP A 544 -15.17 -9.69 96.48
C ASP A 544 -15.48 -8.72 95.32
N ARG A 545 -16.41 -7.78 95.51
CA ARG A 545 -16.65 -6.71 94.53
C ARG A 545 -15.41 -5.85 94.29
N SER A 546 -15.24 -5.45 93.03
CA SER A 546 -14.28 -4.42 92.63
C SER A 546 -14.70 -3.10 93.24
N PHE A 547 -13.72 -2.32 93.70
CA PHE A 547 -13.94 -0.96 94.17
C PHE A 547 -13.01 0.04 93.49
N TYR A 548 -13.50 1.27 93.39
CA TYR A 548 -12.73 2.43 92.95
C TYR A 548 -13.08 3.58 93.87
N ASP A 549 -12.11 4.13 94.59
CA ASP A 549 -12.27 5.30 95.44
C ASP A 549 -11.33 6.41 94.96
N PHE A 550 -11.88 7.60 94.78
CA PHE A 550 -11.15 8.80 94.44
C PHE A 550 -11.45 9.89 95.46
N ALA A 551 -10.47 10.20 96.29
CA ALA A 551 -10.55 11.32 97.22
C ALA A 551 -9.86 12.54 96.64
N THR A 552 -10.40 13.73 96.91
CA THR A 552 -9.77 14.99 96.54
C THR A 552 -10.05 16.09 97.54
N VAL A 553 -9.02 16.91 97.77
CA VAL A 553 -9.04 18.11 98.60
C VAL A 553 -8.63 19.31 97.75
N ARG A 554 -9.10 20.49 98.10
CA ARG A 554 -8.64 21.74 97.53
C ARG A 554 -7.23 22.07 98.04
N ARG A 555 -6.40 22.67 97.18
CA ARG A 555 -5.01 23.05 97.51
C ARG A 555 -4.97 24.35 98.31
N ASP A 556 -5.92 25.24 98.05
CA ASP A 556 -6.06 26.56 98.68
C ASP A 556 -6.85 26.52 100.00
N ASP A 557 -7.68 25.50 100.20
CA ASP A 557 -8.42 25.26 101.44
C ASP A 557 -8.61 23.75 101.62
N ARG A 558 -8.10 23.18 102.71
CA ARG A 558 -8.16 21.72 102.95
C ARG A 558 -9.34 21.32 103.83
N SER A 559 -10.27 22.21 104.16
CA SER A 559 -11.32 21.95 105.15
C SER A 559 -12.39 20.95 104.71
N THR A 560 -12.59 20.73 103.40
CA THR A 560 -13.42 19.65 102.86
C THR A 560 -12.64 18.58 102.12
N ILE A 561 -13.09 17.33 102.27
CA ILE A 561 -12.72 16.21 101.42
C ILE A 561 -13.92 15.70 100.61
N THR A 562 -13.73 15.53 99.31
CA THR A 562 -14.69 14.88 98.43
C THR A 562 -14.20 13.47 98.08
N ASN A 563 -14.97 12.43 98.40
CA ASN A 563 -14.71 11.06 98.01
C ASN A 563 -15.76 10.58 97.00
N ILE A 564 -15.30 10.20 95.81
CA ILE A 564 -16.11 9.55 94.79
C ILE A 564 -15.75 8.09 94.78
N GLY A 565 -16.67 7.24 95.22
CA GLY A 565 -16.43 5.82 95.31
C GLY A 565 -17.42 4.99 94.53
N ALA A 566 -17.03 3.80 94.11
CA ALA A 566 -17.90 2.84 93.49
C ALA A 566 -17.58 1.42 93.94
N ARG A 567 -18.60 0.58 93.93
CA ARG A 567 -18.51 -0.87 94.16
C ARG A 567 -19.36 -1.57 93.12
N PHE A 568 -18.77 -2.55 92.43
CA PHE A 568 -19.46 -3.30 91.39
C PHE A 568 -18.89 -4.73 91.27
N PRO A 569 -19.68 -5.72 90.82
CA PRO A 569 -19.18 -7.07 90.55
C PRO A 569 -18.02 -7.04 89.56
N ALA A 570 -17.05 -7.93 89.75
CA ALA A 570 -15.85 -8.00 88.90
C ALA A 570 -16.20 -8.22 87.42
N GLU A 571 -17.29 -8.93 87.15
CA GLU A 571 -17.83 -9.24 85.82
C GLU A 571 -18.18 -8.00 85.00
N TYR A 572 -18.60 -6.92 85.67
CA TYR A 572 -19.02 -5.67 85.04
C TYR A 572 -18.04 -4.52 85.29
N SER A 573 -16.82 -4.86 85.74
CA SER A 573 -15.82 -3.89 86.15
C SER A 573 -15.51 -2.88 85.05
N ASP A 574 -15.30 -3.33 83.81
CA ASP A 574 -14.93 -2.43 82.72
C ASP A 574 -16.05 -1.46 82.34
N LEU A 575 -17.30 -1.92 82.36
CA LEU A 575 -18.48 -1.10 82.03
C LEU A 575 -18.69 0.00 83.08
N TYR A 576 -18.76 -0.36 84.36
CA TYR A 576 -19.06 0.59 85.43
C TYR A 576 -17.86 1.44 85.83
N ARG A 577 -16.64 0.94 85.66
CA ARG A 577 -15.44 1.76 85.78
C ARG A 577 -15.39 2.84 84.69
N ALA A 578 -15.69 2.50 83.44
CA ALA A 578 -15.74 3.48 82.36
C ALA A 578 -16.82 4.55 82.62
N GLU A 579 -17.99 4.14 83.12
CA GLU A 579 -19.07 5.05 83.46
C GLU A 579 -18.73 5.95 84.66
N LEU A 580 -18.09 5.40 85.70
CA LEU A 580 -17.57 6.17 86.83
C LEU A 580 -16.54 7.20 86.39
N LEU A 581 -15.60 6.82 85.51
CA LEU A 581 -14.59 7.74 85.00
C LEU A 581 -15.22 8.86 84.15
N ARG A 582 -16.25 8.56 83.36
CA ARG A 582 -17.05 9.59 82.67
C ARG A 582 -17.72 10.52 83.66
N MET A 583 -18.34 9.98 84.71
CA MET A 583 -18.93 10.80 85.77
C MET A 583 -17.89 11.72 86.38
N MET A 584 -16.75 11.18 86.83
CA MET A 584 -15.66 11.96 87.41
C MET A 584 -15.15 13.07 86.50
N ASN A 585 -14.92 12.78 85.21
CA ASN A 585 -14.41 13.76 84.25
C ASN A 585 -15.44 14.85 83.91
N SER A 586 -16.73 14.54 84.03
CA SER A 586 -17.84 15.49 83.78
C SER A 586 -18.32 16.21 85.04
N MET A 587 -17.79 15.83 86.21
CA MET A 587 -18.22 16.36 87.50
C MET A 587 -17.49 17.66 87.80
N GLN A 588 -18.27 18.71 88.01
CA GLN A 588 -17.77 19.95 88.57
C GLN A 588 -17.91 19.85 90.08
N LEU A 589 -16.77 19.73 90.77
CA LEU A 589 -16.72 19.68 92.22
C LEU A 589 -16.99 21.06 92.83
N PRO A 590 -17.39 21.14 94.10
CA PRO A 590 -17.70 22.42 94.73
C PRO A 590 -16.47 23.33 94.74
N ASN A 591 -16.65 24.56 94.23
CA ASN A 591 -15.63 25.61 94.21
C ASN A 591 -15.62 26.46 95.50
N ARG A 592 -16.58 26.25 96.39
CA ARG A 592 -16.64 26.83 97.74
C ARG A 592 -16.69 25.69 98.75
N ASP A 593 -16.01 25.89 99.87
CA ASP A 593 -16.05 24.93 100.96
C ASP A 593 -17.40 25.04 101.69
N ILE A 594 -17.98 23.89 102.02
CA ILE A 594 -19.29 23.79 102.68
C ILE A 594 -19.12 23.68 104.19
N PHE A 595 -17.93 23.27 104.64
CA PHE A 595 -17.57 23.20 106.04
C PHE A 595 -16.57 24.33 106.33
N THR A 596 -17.08 25.49 106.77
CA THR A 596 -16.30 26.72 107.00
C THR A 596 -14.98 26.49 107.75
N ASN A 597 -13.86 26.86 107.09
CA ASN A 597 -12.46 26.99 107.53
C ASN A 597 -12.12 26.46 108.93
N ARG A 598 -11.88 25.14 109.02
CA ARG A 598 -11.17 24.52 110.16
C ARG A 598 -9.66 24.39 109.96
N CYS A 599 -9.20 24.59 108.72
CA CYS A 599 -7.83 24.44 108.27
C CYS A 599 -7.41 25.81 107.72
N GLY A 600 -6.78 26.64 108.56
CA GLY A 600 -6.56 28.07 108.30
C GLY A 600 -5.88 28.42 106.98
#